data_AF-A0A3B9IZG6-F1
#
_entry.id   AF-A0A3B9IZG6-F1
#
_cell.length_a   1.000
_cell.length_b   1.000
_cell.length_c   1.000
_cell.angle_alpha   90.00
_cell.angle_beta   90.00
_cell.angle_gamma   90.00
#
_symmetry.space_group_name_H-M   'P 1'
#
loop_
_entity.id
_entity.type
_entity.pdbx_description
1 polymer ?
#
loop_
_entity_poly.entity_id
_entity_poly.type
_entity_poly.pdbx_seq_one_letter_code
_entity_poly.pdbx_strand_id
1 'polypeptide(L)'
;MLKNNEKVMDKIVELCKSKGFVYAGSEIYGGLANTWDYGPLGVELKNNIKKAWLKKFVQENKYNVGLDSAILMNPQTWVASGHIGGFSDPLMDCKECKTRHRADNLIEDFDGTNPAGWSNEQMMNYIKEKNIPCPNCGKHNFTDIRQFNLMFKTFQGVTEDSKSELYLRPETAQGIFVNFANIQRT
;
A
#
# COMPACT_ATOMS: atom_id res chain seq x y z
N MET A 1 -8.23 24.23 16.95
CA MET A 1 -9.60 23.78 16.61
C MET A 1 -9.49 22.96 15.33
N LEU A 2 -9.99 21.72 15.32
CA LEU A 2 -10.01 20.87 14.11
C LEU A 2 -10.79 21.58 12.99
N LYS A 3 -10.31 21.48 11.75
CA LYS A 3 -11.01 22.00 10.56
C LYS A 3 -12.35 21.26 10.42
N ASN A 4 -13.39 21.91 9.87
CA ASN A 4 -14.75 21.31 9.82
C ASN A 4 -14.80 19.91 9.20
N ASN A 5 -13.94 19.61 8.21
CA ASN A 5 -13.87 18.29 7.58
C ASN A 5 -13.30 17.19 8.50
N GLU A 6 -12.33 17.52 9.36
CA GLU A 6 -11.76 16.57 10.33
C GLU A 6 -12.81 16.14 11.35
N LYS A 7 -13.61 17.10 11.85
CA LYS A 7 -14.74 16.81 12.75
C LYS A 7 -15.83 15.93 12.14
N VAL A 8 -15.98 15.94 10.81
CA VAL A 8 -16.93 15.06 10.10
C VAL A 8 -16.35 13.66 9.99
N MET A 9 -15.06 13.52 9.65
CA MET A 9 -14.40 12.22 9.58
C MET A 9 -14.41 11.50 10.93
N ASP A 10 -14.12 12.20 12.02
CA ASP A 10 -14.15 11.62 13.38
C ASP A 10 -15.54 11.04 13.72
N LYS A 11 -16.60 11.76 13.37
CA LYS A 11 -17.98 11.29 13.55
C LYS A 11 -18.30 10.05 12.72
N ILE A 12 -17.78 9.96 11.49
CA ILE A 12 -17.97 8.78 10.63
C ILE A 12 -17.24 7.58 11.23
N VAL A 13 -16.01 7.76 11.70
CA VAL A 13 -15.22 6.70 12.36
C VAL A 13 -15.93 6.20 13.61
N GLU A 14 -16.44 7.11 14.44
CA GLU A 14 -17.23 6.77 15.64
C GLU A 14 -18.51 6.01 15.29
N LEU A 15 -19.24 6.42 14.24
CA LEU A 15 -20.42 5.71 13.75
C LEU A 15 -20.07 4.29 13.27
N CYS A 16 -19.02 4.16 12.45
CA CYS A 16 -18.57 2.87 11.93
C CYS A 16 -18.23 1.89 13.06
N LYS A 17 -17.55 2.38 14.11
CA LYS A 17 -17.21 1.58 15.28
C LYS A 17 -18.45 1.24 16.11
N SER A 18 -19.25 2.23 16.49
CA SER A 18 -20.42 2.05 17.37
C SER A 18 -21.55 1.21 16.75
N LYS A 19 -21.64 1.15 15.42
CA LYS A 19 -22.65 0.37 14.69
C LYS A 19 -22.14 -0.96 14.15
N GLY A 20 -20.89 -1.31 14.38
CA GLY A 20 -20.33 -2.60 13.95
C GLY A 20 -20.09 -2.72 12.45
N PHE A 21 -19.61 -1.64 11.83
CA PHE A 21 -19.08 -1.65 10.47
C PHE A 21 -17.59 -1.97 10.45
N VAL A 22 -16.76 -1.18 11.14
CA VAL A 22 -15.29 -1.30 11.08
C VAL A 22 -14.69 -1.08 12.46
N TYR A 23 -13.74 -1.94 12.84
CA TYR A 23 -12.95 -1.86 14.06
C TYR A 23 -11.45 -1.74 13.74
N ALA A 24 -10.66 -1.23 14.68
CA ALA A 24 -9.20 -1.30 14.55
C ALA A 24 -8.75 -2.75 14.67
N GLY A 25 -7.82 -3.20 13.81
CA GLY A 25 -7.29 -4.55 13.89
C GLY A 25 -6.58 -4.77 15.22
N SER A 26 -6.82 -5.91 15.89
CA SER A 26 -6.21 -6.23 17.19
C SER A 26 -6.45 -5.18 18.29
N GLU A 27 -7.63 -4.55 18.31
CA GLU A 27 -7.95 -3.40 19.18
C GLU A 27 -7.62 -3.62 20.67
N ILE A 28 -7.96 -4.79 21.23
CA ILE A 28 -7.72 -5.09 22.65
C ILE A 28 -6.23 -5.15 23.03
N TYR A 29 -5.34 -5.25 22.03
CA TYR A 29 -3.89 -5.28 22.20
C TYR A 29 -3.23 -3.95 21.82
N GLY A 30 -4.00 -2.86 21.76
CA GLY A 30 -3.51 -1.53 21.40
C GLY A 30 -3.63 -1.19 19.92
N GLY A 31 -4.21 -2.09 19.11
CA GLY A 31 -4.38 -1.90 17.68
C GLY A 31 -3.13 -2.20 16.87
N LEU A 32 -3.33 -2.52 15.59
CA LEU A 32 -2.26 -2.62 14.60
C LEU A 32 -2.50 -1.57 13.51
N ALA A 33 -1.53 -0.68 13.31
CA ALA A 33 -1.64 0.36 12.32
C ALA A 33 -1.88 -0.24 10.92
N ASN A 34 -2.77 0.41 10.15
CA ASN A 34 -3.15 0.02 8.79
C ASN A 34 -3.83 -1.36 8.66
N THR A 35 -4.42 -1.88 9.75
CA THR A 35 -5.28 -3.07 9.69
C THR A 35 -6.62 -2.79 10.37
N TRP A 36 -7.68 -3.41 9.84
CA TRP A 36 -9.06 -3.21 10.31
C TRP A 36 -9.87 -4.50 10.17
N ASP A 37 -10.78 -4.71 11.12
CA ASP A 37 -11.74 -5.80 11.12
C ASP A 37 -13.13 -5.30 10.72
N TYR A 38 -13.85 -6.07 9.89
CA TYR A 38 -15.22 -5.74 9.48
C TYR A 38 -16.22 -6.41 10.44
N GLY A 39 -17.04 -5.61 11.11
CA GLY A 39 -18.10 -6.10 12.02
C GLY A 39 -19.32 -6.65 11.27
N PRO A 40 -20.40 -7.04 11.99
CA PRO A 40 -21.57 -7.68 11.39
C PRO A 40 -22.25 -6.88 10.27
N LEU A 41 -22.42 -5.56 10.43
CA LEU A 41 -22.97 -4.73 9.35
C LEU A 41 -21.93 -4.46 8.25
N GLY A 42 -20.65 -4.38 8.63
CA GLY A 42 -19.55 -4.15 7.70
C GLY A 42 -19.35 -5.29 6.72
N VAL A 43 -19.42 -6.55 7.20
CA VAL A 43 -19.25 -7.72 6.34
C VAL A 43 -20.39 -7.84 5.33
N GLU A 44 -21.64 -7.57 5.75
CA GLU A 44 -22.80 -7.57 4.84
C GLU A 44 -22.69 -6.46 3.79
N LEU A 45 -22.34 -5.23 4.20
CA LEU A 45 -22.13 -4.13 3.27
C LEU A 45 -21.01 -4.47 2.26
N LYS A 46 -19.87 -4.95 2.74
CA LYS A 46 -18.72 -5.35 1.90
C LYS A 46 -19.12 -6.44 0.90
N ASN A 47 -19.87 -7.45 1.34
CA ASN A 47 -20.33 -8.53 0.47
C ASN A 47 -21.34 -8.03 -0.57
N ASN A 48 -22.25 -7.13 -0.20
CA ASN A 48 -23.20 -6.54 -1.13
C ASN A 48 -22.50 -5.70 -2.21
N ILE A 49 -21.50 -4.91 -1.84
CA ILE A 49 -20.67 -4.16 -2.79
C ILE A 49 -19.93 -5.11 -3.75
N LYS A 50 -19.29 -6.16 -3.22
CA LYS A 50 -18.60 -7.18 -4.04
C LYS A 50 -19.55 -7.85 -5.03
N LYS A 51 -20.75 -8.24 -4.59
CA LYS A 51 -21.77 -8.86 -5.44
C LYS A 51 -22.24 -7.90 -6.53
N ALA A 52 -22.50 -6.64 -6.20
CA ALA A 52 -22.89 -5.62 -7.17
C ALA A 52 -21.80 -5.37 -8.22
N TRP A 53 -20.53 -5.29 -7.80
CA TRP A 53 -19.39 -5.15 -8.69
C TRP A 53 -19.24 -6.37 -9.61
N LEU A 54 -19.30 -7.59 -9.06
CA LEU A 54 -19.20 -8.83 -9.83
C LEU A 54 -20.32 -8.92 -10.88
N LYS A 55 -21.55 -8.59 -10.47
CA LYS A 55 -22.69 -8.55 -11.39
C LYS A 55 -22.42 -7.58 -12.53
N LYS A 56 -22.05 -6.33 -12.21
CA LYS A 56 -21.92 -5.26 -13.20
C LYS A 56 -20.74 -5.46 -14.16
N PHE A 57 -19.58 -5.78 -13.62
CA PHE A 57 -18.34 -5.76 -14.39
C PHE A 57 -17.94 -7.12 -14.94
N VAL A 58 -18.45 -8.22 -14.38
CA VAL A 58 -18.12 -9.58 -14.85
C VAL A 58 -19.35 -10.23 -15.48
N GLN A 59 -20.44 -10.41 -14.74
CA GLN A 59 -21.58 -11.23 -15.20
C GLN A 59 -22.40 -10.58 -16.32
N GLU A 60 -22.51 -9.25 -16.35
CA GLU A 60 -23.21 -8.50 -17.41
C GLU A 60 -22.38 -8.36 -18.70
N ASN A 61 -21.11 -8.74 -18.71
CA ASN A 61 -20.25 -8.70 -19.90
C ASN A 61 -19.82 -10.12 -20.30
N LYS A 62 -20.30 -10.59 -21.46
CA LYS A 62 -19.99 -11.92 -22.00
C LYS A 62 -18.50 -12.20 -22.24
N TYR A 63 -17.65 -11.18 -22.28
CA TYR A 63 -16.20 -11.33 -22.50
C TYR A 63 -15.40 -11.41 -21.20
N ASN A 64 -16.02 -11.17 -20.05
CA ASN A 64 -15.34 -11.16 -18.77
C ASN A 64 -15.59 -12.47 -18.02
N VAL A 65 -14.53 -13.01 -17.40
CA VAL A 65 -14.57 -14.25 -16.64
C VAL A 65 -14.00 -14.06 -15.25
N GLY A 66 -14.48 -14.85 -14.29
CA GLY A 66 -13.97 -14.86 -12.92
C GLY A 66 -12.72 -15.73 -12.79
N LEU A 67 -11.79 -15.30 -11.93
CA LEU A 67 -10.61 -16.06 -11.52
C LEU A 67 -10.30 -15.72 -10.06
N ASP A 68 -9.99 -16.73 -9.24
CA ASP A 68 -9.44 -16.56 -7.90
C ASP A 68 -8.06 -17.20 -7.83
N SER A 69 -7.02 -16.36 -7.77
CA SER A 69 -5.63 -16.79 -7.75
C SER A 69 -5.06 -16.78 -6.33
N ALA A 70 -4.03 -17.59 -6.09
CA ALA A 70 -3.33 -17.64 -4.81
C ALA A 70 -2.73 -16.27 -4.40
N ILE A 71 -2.65 -16.02 -3.09
CA ILE A 71 -2.00 -14.82 -2.53
C ILE A 71 -0.48 -14.95 -2.59
N LEU A 72 0.04 -16.14 -2.26
CA LEU A 72 1.45 -16.47 -2.35
C LEU A 72 1.74 -17.00 -3.75
N MET A 73 2.72 -16.41 -4.41
CA MET A 73 3.13 -16.75 -5.77
C MET A 73 4.64 -16.98 -5.82
N ASN A 74 5.11 -17.69 -6.84
CA ASN A 74 6.53 -17.87 -7.06
C ASN A 74 7.23 -16.50 -7.17
N PRO A 75 8.35 -16.25 -6.45
CA PRO A 75 9.03 -14.96 -6.45
C PRO A 75 9.44 -14.45 -7.84
N GLN A 76 9.70 -15.36 -8.78
CA GLN A 76 10.03 -15.00 -10.15
C GLN A 76 8.92 -14.21 -10.85
N THR A 77 7.66 -14.37 -10.44
CA THR A 77 6.56 -13.53 -10.92
C THR A 77 6.78 -12.05 -10.58
N TRP A 78 7.31 -11.77 -9.38
CA TRP A 78 7.58 -10.40 -8.91
C TRP A 78 8.89 -9.83 -9.46
N VAL A 79 9.85 -10.68 -9.81
CA VAL A 79 11.03 -10.28 -10.58
C VAL A 79 10.63 -9.90 -12.00
N ALA A 80 9.90 -10.78 -12.68
CA ALA A 80 9.50 -10.59 -14.08
C ALA A 80 8.58 -9.39 -14.29
N SER A 81 7.69 -9.11 -13.33
CA SER A 81 6.83 -7.92 -13.35
C SER A 81 7.53 -6.63 -12.91
N GLY A 82 8.78 -6.71 -12.44
CA GLY A 82 9.55 -5.55 -12.01
C GLY A 82 9.26 -5.07 -10.58
N HIS A 83 8.35 -5.71 -9.84
CA HIS A 83 8.00 -5.30 -8.48
C HIS A 83 9.19 -5.36 -7.51
N ILE A 84 10.03 -6.41 -7.57
CA ILE A 84 11.20 -6.50 -6.69
C ILE A 84 12.24 -5.40 -7.00
N GLY A 85 12.33 -4.95 -8.25
CA GLY A 85 13.32 -3.95 -8.67
C GLY A 85 12.82 -2.49 -8.63
N GLY A 86 11.50 -2.26 -8.72
CA GLY A 86 10.93 -0.93 -8.91
C GLY A 86 9.70 -0.59 -8.05
N PHE A 87 9.17 -1.53 -7.26
CA PHE A 87 8.05 -1.24 -6.36
C PHE A 87 8.56 -0.86 -4.96
N SER A 88 9.16 0.31 -4.89
CA SER A 88 9.77 0.82 -3.67
C SER A 88 9.57 2.31 -3.49
N ASP A 89 9.35 2.71 -2.24
CA ASP A 89 9.24 4.12 -1.88
C ASP A 89 10.63 4.70 -1.59
N PRO A 90 10.93 5.92 -2.06
CA PRO A 90 12.17 6.61 -1.74
C PRO A 90 12.08 7.18 -0.31
N LEU A 91 12.64 6.47 0.67
CA LEU A 91 12.58 6.89 2.08
C LEU A 91 13.87 7.56 2.54
N MET A 92 13.73 8.63 3.32
CA MET A 92 14.81 9.28 4.06
C MET A 92 14.38 9.58 5.50
N ASP A 93 15.34 9.62 6.43
CA ASP A 93 15.07 9.93 7.84
C ASP A 93 15.67 11.30 8.20
N CYS A 94 14.94 12.11 8.98
CA CYS A 94 15.50 13.30 9.59
C CYS A 94 16.50 12.88 10.68
N LYS A 95 17.76 13.28 10.57
CA LYS A 95 18.79 12.90 11.55
C LYS A 95 18.57 13.52 12.93
N GLU A 96 17.77 14.58 13.02
CA GLU A 96 17.51 15.32 14.25
C GLU A 96 16.36 14.72 15.06
N CYS A 97 15.16 14.60 14.47
CA CYS A 97 13.97 14.08 15.17
C CYS A 97 13.65 12.62 14.85
N LYS A 98 14.43 11.96 13.98
CA LYS A 98 14.29 10.55 13.56
C LYS A 98 12.98 10.22 12.85
N THR A 99 12.20 11.22 12.46
CA THR A 99 11.00 11.01 11.65
C THR A 99 11.38 10.56 10.25
N ARG A 100 10.60 9.62 9.72
CA ARG A 100 10.76 9.08 8.38
C ARG A 100 9.89 9.87 7.40
N HIS A 101 10.45 10.19 6.26
CA HIS A 101 9.78 10.89 5.18
C HIS A 101 9.94 10.12 3.88
N ARG A 102 8.87 10.11 3.09
CA ARG A 102 8.91 9.82 1.67
C ARG A 102 9.47 11.04 0.95
N ALA A 103 10.57 10.87 0.22
CA ALA A 103 11.28 11.98 -0.42
C ALA A 103 10.44 12.63 -1.51
N ASP A 104 9.64 11.84 -2.24
CA ASP A 104 8.70 12.34 -3.23
C ASP A 104 7.61 13.21 -2.61
N ASN A 105 6.96 12.70 -1.55
CA ASN A 105 5.96 13.49 -0.82
C ASN A 105 6.57 14.75 -0.19
N LEU A 106 7.80 14.68 0.32
CA LEU A 106 8.48 15.83 0.91
C LEU A 106 8.68 16.96 -0.12
N ILE A 107 8.93 16.62 -1.38
CA ILE A 107 9.06 17.57 -2.49
C ILE A 107 7.68 18.11 -2.87
N GLU A 108 6.70 17.22 -3.07
CA GLU A 108 5.34 17.61 -3.47
C GLU A 108 4.66 18.49 -2.41
N ASP A 109 4.78 18.15 -1.13
CA ASP A 109 4.20 18.91 -0.02
C ASP A 109 4.86 20.28 0.18
N PHE A 110 6.12 20.45 -0.26
CA PHE A 110 6.85 21.71 -0.09
C PHE A 110 6.43 22.79 -1.09
N ASP A 111 6.34 22.44 -2.37
CA ASP A 111 6.06 23.42 -3.44
C ASP A 111 5.14 22.93 -4.56
N GLY A 112 4.55 21.73 -4.43
CA GLY A 112 3.66 21.14 -5.43
C GLY A 112 4.37 20.54 -6.63
N THR A 113 5.71 20.43 -6.61
CA THR A 113 6.47 19.76 -7.67
C THR A 113 6.15 18.26 -7.67
N ASN A 114 5.90 17.70 -8.86
CA ASN A 114 5.69 16.26 -9.03
C ASN A 114 7.01 15.56 -9.41
N PRO A 115 7.65 14.81 -8.50
CA PRO A 115 8.92 14.13 -8.76
C PRO A 115 8.73 12.74 -9.40
N ALA A 116 7.54 12.41 -9.92
CA ALA A 116 7.28 11.13 -10.55
C ALA A 116 8.30 10.83 -11.67
N GLY A 117 9.00 9.71 -11.55
CA GLY A 117 10.04 9.27 -12.49
C GLY A 117 11.44 9.81 -12.23
N TRP A 118 11.65 10.62 -11.18
CA TRP A 118 12.99 11.09 -10.81
C TRP A 118 13.83 9.98 -10.18
N SER A 119 15.14 10.05 -10.38
CA SER A 119 16.09 9.21 -9.65
C SER A 119 16.26 9.69 -8.21
N ASN A 120 16.76 8.81 -7.33
CA ASN A 120 17.09 9.18 -5.95
C ASN A 120 18.08 10.34 -5.87
N GLU A 121 19.01 10.43 -6.83
CA GLU A 121 19.98 11.51 -6.88
C GLU A 121 19.31 12.85 -7.25
N GLN A 122 18.40 12.84 -8.22
CA GLN A 122 17.63 14.03 -8.60
C GLN A 122 16.79 14.54 -7.43
N MET A 123 16.08 13.66 -6.72
CA MET A 123 15.32 14.02 -5.53
C MET A 123 16.22 14.56 -4.41
N MET A 124 17.36 13.92 -4.14
CA MET A 124 18.32 14.37 -3.12
C MET A 124 18.91 15.75 -3.45
N ASN A 125 19.26 15.99 -4.72
CA ASN A 125 19.79 17.27 -5.16
C ASN A 125 18.73 18.35 -5.02
N TYR A 126 17.49 18.08 -5.43
CA TYR A 126 16.39 19.03 -5.29
C TYR A 126 16.14 19.41 -3.82
N ILE A 127 16.08 18.43 -2.92
CA ILE A 127 15.89 18.64 -1.48
C ILE A 127 17.00 19.53 -0.90
N LYS A 128 18.26 19.30 -1.31
CA LYS A 128 19.42 20.09 -0.87
C LYS A 128 19.41 21.50 -1.47
N GLU A 129 19.16 21.65 -2.75
CA GLU A 129 19.16 22.93 -3.46
C GLU A 129 18.05 23.87 -2.97
N LYS A 130 16.86 23.31 -2.72
CA LYS A 130 15.71 24.06 -2.17
C LYS A 130 15.77 24.21 -0.65
N ASN A 131 16.75 23.56 0.00
CA ASN A 131 16.90 23.51 1.45
C ASN A 131 15.56 23.18 2.14
N ILE A 132 14.91 22.10 1.70
CA ILE A 132 13.57 21.74 2.19
C ILE A 132 13.66 21.39 3.69
N PRO A 133 12.85 22.02 4.57
CA PRO A 133 12.87 21.71 5.99
C PRO A 133 12.09 20.42 6.29
N CYS A 134 12.50 19.70 7.33
CA CYS A 134 11.69 18.64 7.91
C CYS A 134 10.36 19.23 8.42
N PRO A 135 9.19 18.72 7.99
CA PRO A 135 7.89 19.25 8.41
C PRO A 135 7.63 19.09 9.91
N ASN A 136 8.33 18.17 10.58
CA ASN A 136 8.16 17.89 12.00
C ASN A 136 9.03 18.78 12.91
N CYS A 137 10.26 19.09 12.52
CA CYS A 137 11.22 19.80 13.41
C CYS A 137 11.87 21.03 12.78
N GLY A 138 11.61 21.32 11.50
CA GLY A 138 12.17 22.45 10.77
C GLY A 138 13.65 22.34 10.42
N LYS A 139 14.32 21.22 10.72
CA LYS A 139 15.74 20.99 10.41
C LYS A 139 15.92 20.41 9.00
N HIS A 140 17.08 20.62 8.40
CA HIS A 140 17.36 20.26 6.99
C HIS A 140 18.30 19.05 6.86
N ASN A 141 18.56 18.34 7.95
CA ASN A 141 19.55 17.27 8.01
C ASN A 141 18.88 15.90 7.79
N PHE A 142 18.90 15.42 6.55
CA PHE A 142 18.34 14.12 6.18
C PHE A 142 19.43 13.07 5.91
N THR A 143 19.08 11.79 6.02
CA THR A 143 19.88 10.68 5.48
C THR A 143 19.78 10.63 3.96
N ASP A 144 20.63 9.82 3.33
CA ASP A 144 20.43 9.48 1.91
C ASP A 144 19.12 8.71 1.71
N ILE A 145 18.55 8.83 0.51
CA ILE A 145 17.35 8.10 0.11
C ILE A 145 17.68 6.62 -0.03
N ARG A 146 16.86 5.78 0.60
CA ARG A 146 16.89 4.32 0.48
C ARG A 146 15.59 3.83 -0.13
N GLN A 147 15.70 2.85 -1.02
CA GLN A 147 14.52 2.18 -1.57
C GLN A 147 13.97 1.20 -0.55
N PHE A 148 12.71 1.35 -0.19
CA PHE A 148 12.01 0.43 0.69
C PHE A 148 10.98 -0.37 -0.10
N ASN A 149 11.21 -1.68 -0.24
CA ASN A 149 10.27 -2.56 -0.91
C ASN A 149 8.97 -2.62 -0.11
N LEU A 150 7.85 -2.34 -0.78
CA LEU A 150 6.52 -2.30 -0.16
C LEU A 150 5.86 -3.68 -0.06
N MET A 151 6.43 -4.73 -0.67
CA MET A 151 5.91 -6.08 -0.58
C MET A 151 6.24 -6.71 0.77
N PHE A 152 5.22 -7.33 1.39
CA PHE A 152 5.41 -8.12 2.60
C PHE A 152 6.14 -9.42 2.26
N LYS A 153 7.39 -9.53 2.74
CA LYS A 153 8.20 -10.73 2.65
C LYS A 153 7.79 -11.77 3.69
N THR A 154 7.81 -13.03 3.31
CA THR A 154 7.62 -14.20 4.18
C THR A 154 8.50 -15.37 3.70
N PHE A 155 8.47 -16.51 4.39
CA PHE A 155 9.23 -17.70 4.02
C PHE A 155 8.31 -18.93 3.96
N GLN A 156 8.53 -19.79 2.97
CA GLN A 156 7.83 -21.05 2.81
C GLN A 156 8.65 -22.22 3.33
N GLY A 157 8.20 -22.82 4.43
CA GLY A 157 8.85 -23.99 5.03
C GLY A 157 9.33 -23.70 6.45
N VAL A 158 10.20 -24.57 6.94
CA VAL A 158 10.67 -24.54 8.34
C VAL A 158 11.90 -23.66 8.55
N THR A 159 12.60 -23.32 7.48
CA THR A 159 13.81 -22.49 7.50
C THR A 159 13.54 -21.14 6.87
N GLU A 160 14.07 -20.08 7.46
CA GLU A 160 14.06 -18.73 6.89
C GLU A 160 15.31 -18.53 6.02
N ASP A 161 15.38 -19.24 4.89
CA ASP A 161 16.49 -19.11 3.94
C ASP A 161 16.06 -18.41 2.65
N SER A 162 17.02 -17.91 1.87
CA SER A 162 16.70 -17.16 0.64
C SER A 162 15.99 -18.00 -0.42
N LYS A 163 16.06 -19.34 -0.33
CA LYS A 163 15.39 -20.27 -1.25
C LYS A 163 13.91 -20.44 -0.94
N SER A 164 13.50 -20.21 0.30
CA SER A 164 12.11 -20.24 0.76
C SER A 164 11.43 -18.87 0.75
N GLU A 165 12.14 -17.80 0.39
CA GLU A 165 11.59 -16.44 0.38
C GLU A 165 10.38 -16.33 -0.56
N LEU A 166 9.27 -15.80 -0.04
CA LEU A 166 8.03 -15.50 -0.75
C LEU A 166 7.53 -14.09 -0.41
N TYR A 167 6.52 -13.64 -1.15
CA TYR A 167 5.88 -12.35 -0.95
C TYR A 167 4.36 -12.50 -0.94
N LEU A 168 3.68 -11.75 -0.07
CA LEU A 168 2.25 -11.49 -0.25
C LEU A 168 2.09 -10.61 -1.49
N ARG A 169 1.20 -11.00 -2.41
CA ARG A 169 0.96 -10.23 -3.63
C ARG A 169 0.61 -8.75 -3.32
N PRO A 170 1.28 -7.77 -3.94
CA PRO A 170 0.92 -6.34 -3.80
C PRO A 170 -0.31 -5.97 -4.65
N GLU A 171 -0.67 -6.81 -5.62
CA GLU A 171 -1.82 -6.63 -6.53
C GLU A 171 -2.39 -7.97 -6.99
N THR A 172 -3.56 -7.98 -7.63
CA THR A 172 -4.20 -9.20 -8.15
C THR A 172 -3.91 -9.49 -9.62
N ALA A 173 -3.34 -8.53 -10.37
CA ALA A 173 -3.20 -8.61 -11.83
C ALA A 173 -2.27 -9.74 -12.29
N GLN A 174 -1.14 -9.95 -11.60
CA GLN A 174 -0.21 -11.03 -11.94
C GLN A 174 -0.86 -12.42 -11.95
N GLY A 175 -1.84 -12.65 -11.07
CA GLY A 175 -2.60 -13.89 -11.05
C GLY A 175 -3.41 -14.13 -12.33
N ILE A 176 -3.87 -13.07 -12.99
CA ILE A 176 -4.56 -13.13 -14.29
C ILE A 176 -3.55 -13.45 -15.39
N PHE A 177 -2.41 -12.74 -15.43
CA PHE A 177 -1.41 -12.93 -16.48
C PHE A 177 -0.84 -14.34 -16.52
N VAL A 178 -0.48 -14.91 -15.37
CA VAL A 178 0.07 -16.28 -15.31
C VAL A 178 -0.94 -17.36 -15.70
N ASN A 179 -2.24 -17.06 -15.62
CA ASN A 179 -3.31 -17.99 -15.99
C ASN A 179 -3.92 -17.70 -17.37
N PHE A 180 -3.42 -16.73 -18.13
CA PHE A 180 -3.99 -16.35 -19.42
C PHE A 180 -4.17 -17.55 -20.36
N ALA A 181 -3.13 -18.37 -20.51
CA ALA A 181 -3.17 -19.55 -21.39
C ALA A 181 -4.14 -20.64 -20.90
N ASN A 182 -4.37 -20.76 -19.59
CA ASN A 182 -5.35 -21.71 -19.04
C ASN A 182 -6.77 -21.24 -19.33
N ILE A 183 -7.05 -19.96 -19.06
CA ILE A 183 -8.37 -19.34 -19.26
C ILE A 183 -8.74 -19.23 -20.73
N GLN A 184 -7.78 -18.97 -21.63
CA GLN A 184 -8.06 -18.91 -23.06
C GLN A 184 -8.56 -20.26 -23.63
N ARG A 185 -8.20 -21.38 -22.98
CA ARG A 185 -8.57 -22.73 -23.43
C ARG A 185 -9.91 -23.22 -22.89
N THR A 186 -10.48 -22.56 -21.89
CA THR A 186 -11.79 -22.90 -21.29
C THR A 186 -12.92 -22.23 -22.05
#